data_AF-A0A9D4XU19-F1
#
_entry.id   AF-A0A9D4XU19-F1
#
_cell.length_a   1.000
_cell.length_b   1.000
_cell.length_c   1.000
_cell.angle_alpha   90.00
_cell.angle_beta   90.00
_cell.angle_gamma   90.00
#
_symmetry.space_group_name_H-M   'P 1'
#
loop_
_entity.id
_entity.type
_entity.pdbx_description
1 polymer ?
#
loop_
_entity_poly.entity_id
_entity_poly.type
_entity_poly.pdbx_seq_one_letter_code
_entity_poly.pdbx_strand_id
1 'polypeptide(L)'
;MSLFLKCILFGIPIPYRTYHLTAETFNNDPFARSMRLDRHYRGEFSMAAVQSNKDMEDYSHVDVGHDALFVGIYDGFKGDTAAIYIRRHIFKALLSHIQPNNNMSEDVDRGRVY
;
A
#
# COMPACT_ATOMS: atom_id res chain seq x y z
N MET A 1 -8.31 -11.97 17.74
CA MET A 1 -7.60 -11.62 16.49
C MET A 1 -8.53 -10.72 15.70
N SER A 2 -8.33 -9.41 15.72
CA SER A 2 -9.07 -8.54 14.81
C SER A 2 -8.06 -7.69 14.07
N LEU A 3 -7.55 -8.24 12.98
CA LEU A 3 -6.74 -7.49 12.03
C LEU A 3 -7.74 -6.78 11.11
N PHE A 4 -8.11 -5.53 11.42
CA PHE A 4 -9.00 -4.77 10.55
C PHE A 4 -8.23 -4.26 9.34
N LEU A 5 -8.17 -5.07 8.28
CA LEU A 5 -7.62 -4.69 6.99
C LEU A 5 -8.68 -3.91 6.20
N LYS A 6 -8.53 -2.59 6.08
CA LYS A 6 -9.27 -1.78 5.10
C LYS A 6 -8.35 -1.48 3.92
N CYS A 7 -8.59 -2.14 2.80
CA CYS A 7 -7.93 -1.87 1.52
C CYS A 7 -8.93 -1.26 0.55
N ILE A 8 -8.58 -0.15 -0.10
CA ILE A 8 -9.26 0.34 -1.31
C ILE A 8 -8.23 0.25 -2.43
N LEU A 9 -8.63 -0.36 -3.55
CA LEU A 9 -7.79 -0.53 -4.73
C LEU A 9 -8.61 -0.16 -5.97
N PHE A 10 -8.11 0.76 -6.79
CA PHE A 10 -8.74 1.16 -8.06
C PHE A 10 -7.67 1.25 -9.14
N GLY A 11 -7.78 0.47 -10.23
CA GLY A 11 -6.95 0.58 -11.45
C GLY A 11 -5.45 0.30 -11.23
N ILE A 12 -4.75 -0.33 -12.17
CA ILE A 12 -3.27 -0.36 -12.14
C ILE A 12 -2.75 -0.25 -13.57
N PRO A 13 -1.90 0.75 -13.83
CA PRO A 13 -0.61 0.43 -14.40
C PRO A 13 0.54 1.03 -13.58
N ILE A 14 1.65 0.29 -13.59
CA ILE A 14 2.98 0.71 -13.14
C ILE A 14 3.41 1.91 -14.01
N PRO A 15 4.04 2.97 -13.46
CA PRO A 15 4.68 3.07 -12.14
C PRO A 15 3.79 3.60 -11.00
N TYR A 16 4.11 3.20 -9.77
CA TYR A 16 3.53 3.72 -8.53
C TYR A 16 4.62 4.34 -7.63
N ARG A 17 4.22 5.28 -6.76
CA ARG A 17 5.05 5.87 -5.71
C ARG A 17 4.57 5.40 -4.34
N THR A 18 5.47 4.85 -3.54
CA THR A 18 5.19 4.42 -2.16
C THR A 18 5.52 5.53 -1.17
N TYR A 19 4.58 5.81 -0.27
CA TYR A 19 4.72 6.69 0.86
C TYR A 19 4.58 5.88 2.14
N HIS A 20 5.58 6.00 3.00
CA HIS A 20 5.50 5.55 4.38
C HIS A 20 5.25 6.77 5.23
N LEU A 21 4.41 6.66 6.28
CA LEU A 21 4.30 7.73 7.27
C LEU A 21 5.71 8.00 7.81
N THR A 22 6.26 9.15 7.44
CA THR A 22 7.58 9.58 7.89
C THR A 22 7.50 9.93 9.36
N ALA A 23 8.62 9.82 10.05
CA ALA A 23 8.73 10.24 11.45
C ALA A 23 8.78 11.78 11.59
N GLU A 24 8.19 12.54 10.67
CA GLU A 24 7.99 13.97 10.89
C GLU A 24 6.96 14.11 12.00
N THR A 25 7.42 14.59 13.15
CA THR A 25 6.60 14.81 14.34
C THR A 25 5.52 15.81 14.01
N PHE A 26 4.27 15.35 14.01
CA PHE A 26 3.14 16.24 13.81
C PHE A 26 2.91 17.03 15.10
N ASN A 27 2.85 18.36 15.01
CA ASN A 27 2.55 19.23 16.14
C ASN A 27 3.49 19.06 17.36
N ASN A 28 4.78 18.74 17.11
CA ASN A 28 5.79 18.44 18.14
C ASN A 28 5.47 17.23 19.04
N ASP A 29 4.49 16.41 18.66
CA ASP A 29 4.20 15.16 19.36
C ASP A 29 5.16 14.06 18.85
N PRO A 30 6.02 13.49 19.71
CA PRO A 30 6.94 12.43 19.32
C PRO A 30 6.23 11.13 18.91
N PHE A 31 4.96 10.96 19.27
CA PHE A 31 4.13 9.81 18.96
C PHE A 31 3.22 10.04 17.73
N ALA A 32 3.16 11.27 17.22
CA ALA A 32 2.39 11.61 16.04
C ALA A 32 3.25 11.61 14.78
N ARG A 33 2.79 10.89 13.76
CA ARG A 33 3.39 10.86 12.43
C ARG A 33 2.40 11.41 11.44
N SER A 34 2.86 12.21 10.50
CA SER A 34 2.01 12.73 9.44
C SER A 34 2.73 12.76 8.11
N MET A 35 1.95 12.70 7.05
CA MET A 35 2.38 12.98 5.70
C MET A 35 1.66 14.23 5.24
N ARG A 36 2.42 15.16 4.65
CA ARG A 36 1.84 16.36 4.04
C ARG A 36 0.85 15.99 2.93
N LEU A 37 0.01 16.94 2.58
CA LEU A 37 -0.92 16.80 1.46
C LEU A 37 -0.15 16.45 0.18
N ASP A 38 -0.57 15.40 -0.49
CA ASP A 38 -0.03 14.96 -1.76
C ASP A 38 -1.15 14.76 -2.79
N ARG A 39 -0.78 14.67 -4.05
CA ARG A 39 -1.67 14.63 -5.20
C ARG A 39 -1.76 13.25 -5.82
N HIS A 40 -2.98 12.91 -6.16
CA HIS A 40 -3.37 11.81 -7.02
C HIS A 40 -4.18 12.39 -8.19
N TYR A 41 -4.27 11.72 -9.36
CA TYR A 41 -4.89 12.31 -10.56
C TYR A 41 -6.35 12.76 -10.38
N ARG A 42 -7.06 12.19 -9.40
CA ARG A 42 -8.45 12.55 -9.03
C ARG A 42 -8.59 13.48 -7.82
N GLY A 43 -7.52 13.92 -7.19
CA GLY A 43 -7.61 14.80 -6.02
C GLY A 43 -6.39 14.78 -5.11
N GLU A 44 -6.57 15.29 -3.90
CA GLU A 44 -5.51 15.43 -2.90
C GLU A 44 -5.77 14.53 -1.69
N PHE A 45 -4.72 14.02 -1.06
CA PHE A 45 -4.80 13.15 0.11
C PHE A 45 -3.70 13.49 1.12
N SER A 46 -3.98 13.25 2.39
CA SER A 46 -3.03 13.41 3.49
C SER A 46 -3.27 12.31 4.53
N MET A 47 -2.30 12.03 5.38
CA MET A 47 -2.47 11.06 6.46
C MET A 47 -1.80 11.52 7.74
N ALA A 48 -2.38 11.12 8.86
CA ALA A 48 -1.80 11.27 10.19
C ALA A 48 -2.15 10.04 11.03
N ALA A 49 -1.26 9.68 11.94
CA ALA A 49 -1.46 8.64 12.95
C ALA A 49 -0.82 9.08 14.26
N VAL A 50 -1.44 8.75 15.38
CA VAL A 50 -0.92 9.00 16.74
C VAL A 50 -0.84 7.66 17.46
N GLN A 51 0.34 7.36 17.99
CA GLN A 51 0.59 6.12 18.73
C GLN A 51 0.07 6.25 20.16
N SER A 52 -0.74 5.28 20.60
CA SER A 52 -1.22 5.20 22.00
C SER A 52 -0.46 4.20 22.87
N ASN A 53 0.25 3.24 22.25
CA ASN A 53 1.01 2.21 22.96
C ASN A 53 2.45 2.65 23.17
N LYS A 54 3.15 2.08 24.16
CA LYS A 54 4.58 2.36 24.38
C LYS A 54 5.43 1.93 23.18
N ASP A 55 5.08 0.79 22.59
CA ASP A 55 5.72 0.23 21.41
C ASP A 55 4.87 0.51 20.16
N MET A 56 5.52 0.83 19.04
CA MET A 56 4.81 1.11 17.79
C MET A 56 4.43 -0.21 17.13
N GLU A 57 3.20 -0.66 17.36
CA GLU A 57 2.69 -1.90 16.77
C GLU A 57 1.92 -1.64 15.47
N ASP A 58 1.40 -0.42 15.29
CA ASP A 58 0.58 -0.03 14.15
C ASP A 58 1.43 0.50 12.99
N TYR A 59 1.07 0.06 11.79
CA TYR A 59 1.76 0.46 10.57
C TYR A 59 0.77 0.86 9.50
N SER A 60 1.20 1.78 8.64
CA SER A 60 0.47 2.14 7.44
C SER A 60 1.41 2.45 6.28
N HIS A 61 0.88 2.44 5.07
CA HIS A 61 1.52 2.98 3.89
C HIS A 61 0.49 3.35 2.83
N VAL A 62 0.93 4.15 1.86
CA VAL A 62 0.15 4.47 0.67
C VAL A 62 0.96 4.30 -0.58
N ASP A 63 0.37 3.66 -1.58
CA ASP A 63 0.93 3.59 -2.92
C ASP A 63 0.06 4.38 -3.89
N VAL A 64 0.67 5.34 -4.57
CA VAL A 64 0.02 6.20 -5.56
C VAL A 64 0.43 5.77 -6.96
N GLY A 65 -0.48 5.15 -7.69
CA GLY A 65 -0.35 4.91 -9.13
C GLY A 65 -0.90 6.08 -9.95
N HIS A 66 -0.76 6.02 -11.29
CA HIS A 66 -1.29 7.07 -12.16
C HIS A 66 -2.80 7.24 -12.00
N ASP A 67 -3.55 6.14 -12.05
CA ASP A 67 -5.01 6.11 -11.94
C ASP A 67 -5.52 5.45 -10.66
N ALA A 68 -4.62 5.27 -9.68
CA ALA A 68 -4.79 4.35 -8.57
C ALA A 68 -4.27 4.88 -7.24
N LEU A 69 -4.96 4.52 -6.16
CA LEU A 69 -4.51 4.75 -4.79
C LEU A 69 -4.73 3.48 -3.98
N PHE A 70 -3.65 2.97 -3.36
CA PHE A 70 -3.72 1.95 -2.34
C PHE A 70 -3.42 2.55 -0.99
N VAL A 71 -4.26 2.26 0.00
CA VAL A 71 -4.05 2.66 1.40
C VAL A 71 -4.11 1.41 2.26
N GLY A 72 -3.03 1.15 2.99
CA GLY A 72 -2.92 0.07 3.95
C GLY A 72 -2.80 0.58 5.38
N ILE A 73 -3.66 0.10 6.28
CA ILE A 73 -3.61 0.34 7.73
C ILE A 73 -3.60 -1.03 8.41
N TYR A 74 -2.63 -1.24 9.30
CA TYR A 74 -2.37 -2.51 9.96
C TYR A 74 -2.26 -2.27 11.46
N ASP A 75 -3.25 -2.77 12.19
CA ASP A 75 -3.29 -2.78 13.66
C ASP A 75 -2.42 -3.93 14.17
N GLY A 76 -1.36 -3.60 14.90
CA GLY A 76 -0.44 -4.59 15.46
C GLY A 76 -0.90 -5.05 16.84
N PHE A 77 -0.61 -6.29 17.19
CA PHE A 77 -0.97 -6.84 18.49
C PHE A 77 0.08 -7.81 19.01
N LYS A 78 0.59 -7.56 20.22
CA LYS A 78 1.65 -8.35 20.86
C LYS A 78 2.95 -8.32 20.05
N GLY A 79 3.31 -7.14 19.57
CA GLY A 79 4.46 -6.88 18.73
C GLY A 79 4.11 -6.35 17.34
N ASP A 80 5.12 -5.80 16.68
CA ASP A 80 5.05 -5.15 15.36
C ASP A 80 5.24 -6.11 14.18
N THR A 81 5.70 -7.34 14.44
CA THR A 81 6.23 -8.24 13.42
C THR A 81 5.19 -8.56 12.33
N ALA A 82 3.94 -8.83 12.74
CA ALA A 82 2.87 -9.12 11.80
C ALA A 82 2.51 -7.90 10.94
N ALA A 83 2.34 -6.74 11.56
CA ALA A 83 2.00 -5.50 10.88
C ALA A 83 3.12 -5.07 9.91
N ILE A 84 4.39 -5.20 10.32
CA ILE A 84 5.56 -4.98 9.45
C ILE A 84 5.56 -5.95 8.26
N TYR A 85 5.32 -7.24 8.50
CA TYR A 85 5.29 -8.24 7.45
C TYR A 85 4.21 -7.89 6.42
N ILE A 86 2.98 -7.64 6.88
CA ILE A 86 1.87 -7.28 5.98
C ILE A 86 2.21 -6.01 5.19
N ARG A 87 2.67 -4.95 5.86
CA ARG A 87 3.08 -3.69 5.21
C ARG A 87 4.10 -3.92 4.09
N ARG A 88 5.05 -4.85 4.26
CA ARG A 88 6.13 -5.12 3.28
C ARG A 88 5.69 -6.00 2.11
N HIS A 89 4.66 -6.82 2.29
CA HIS A 89 4.33 -7.90 1.35
C HIS A 89 2.98 -7.76 0.67
N ILE A 90 1.97 -7.19 1.33
CA ILE A 90 0.57 -7.27 0.85
C ILE A 90 0.35 -6.55 -0.48
N PHE A 91 0.93 -5.36 -0.67
CA PHE A 91 0.73 -4.61 -1.92
C PHE A 91 1.34 -5.36 -3.10
N LYS A 92 2.58 -5.85 -2.97
CA LYS A 92 3.24 -6.66 -4.00
C LYS A 92 2.47 -7.95 -4.31
N ALA A 93 1.96 -8.62 -3.28
CA ALA A 93 1.14 -9.82 -3.45
C ALA A 93 -0.18 -9.52 -4.17
N LEU A 94 -0.83 -8.39 -3.87
CA LEU A 94 -2.03 -7.96 -4.60
C LEU A 94 -1.71 -7.62 -6.06
N LEU A 95 -0.63 -6.87 -6.31
CA LEU A 95 -0.17 -6.56 -7.67
C LEU A 95 0.07 -7.83 -8.49
N SER A 96 0.72 -8.85 -7.92
CA SER A 96 1.01 -10.11 -8.64
C SER A 96 -0.24 -10.92 -8.95
N HIS A 97 -1.31 -10.81 -8.15
CA HIS A 97 -2.57 -11.50 -8.41
C HIS A 97 -3.45 -10.77 -9.43
N ILE A 98 -3.33 -9.44 -9.51
CA ILE A 98 -4.15 -8.61 -10.41
C ILE A 98 -3.50 -8.47 -11.78
N GLN A 99 -2.16 -8.50 -11.85
CA GLN A 99 -1.49 -8.61 -13.14
C GLN A 99 -1.85 -9.96 -13.77
N PRO A 100 -2.40 -9.98 -14.99
CA PRO A 100 -2.61 -11.24 -15.68
C PRO A 100 -1.26 -11.97 -15.74
N ASN A 101 -1.28 -13.28 -15.44
CA ASN A 101 -0.15 -14.16 -15.73
C ASN A 101 0.12 -14.05 -17.24
N ASN A 102 1.06 -13.20 -17.65
CA ASN A 102 1.51 -13.06 -19.03
C ASN A 102 2.26 -14.33 -19.54
N ASN A 103 2.16 -15.46 -18.82
CA ASN A 103 2.74 -16.75 -19.18
C ASN A 103 1.74 -17.70 -19.87
N MET A 104 0.60 -17.19 -20.35
CA MET A 104 -0.36 -17.97 -21.16
C MET A 104 -0.71 -17.21 -22.44
N SER A 105 0.22 -17.18 -23.41
CA SER A 105 -0.05 -16.96 -24.85
C SER A 105 1.28 -16.87 -25.64
N GLU A 106 2.07 -17.94 -25.62
CA GLU A 106 2.99 -18.25 -26.73
C GLU A 106 2.71 -19.67 -27.17
N ASP A 107 1.48 -19.95 -27.59
CA ASP A 107 1.22 -21.08 -28.46
C ASP A 107 -0.06 -20.83 -29.26
N VAL A 108 0.01 -21.23 -30.54
CA VAL A 108 -1.03 -21.13 -31.57
C VAL A 108 -1.11 -19.79 -32.31
N ASP A 109 -0.13 -19.50 -33.18
CA ASP A 109 -0.44 -19.22 -34.60
C ASP A 109 0.80 -19.44 -35.50
N ARG A 110 1.16 -20.72 -35.73
CA ARG A 110 2.00 -21.12 -36.88
C ARG A 110 1.17 -22.01 -37.78
N GLY A 111 0.26 -21.40 -38.54
CA GLY A 111 -0.66 -22.19 -39.33
C GLY A 111 -1.39 -21.50 -40.47
N ARG A 112 -0.92 -20.36 -41.01
CA ARG A 112 -1.35 -19.90 -42.35
C ARG A 112 -0.23 -19.13 -43.07
N VAL A 113 0.37 -19.79 -44.06
CA VAL A 113 0.97 -19.14 -45.24
C VAL A 113 0.37 -19.82 -46.46
N TYR A 114 -0.04 -18.98 -47.41
CA TYR A 114 -0.73 -19.21 -48.69
C TYR A 114 -0.41 -20.50 -49.44
#